data_AF-B3DY99-F1
#
_entry.id   AF-B3DY99-F1
#
_cell.length_a   1.000
_cell.length_b   1.000
_cell.length_c   1.000
_cell.angle_alpha   90.00
_cell.angle_beta   90.00
_cell.angle_gamma   90.00
#
_symmetry.space_group_name_H-M   'P 1'
#
loop_
_entity.id
_entity.type
_entity.pdbx_description
1 polymer ?
#
loop_
_entity_poly.entity_id
_entity_poly.type
_entity_poly.pdbx_seq_one_letter_code
_entity_poly.pdbx_strand_id
1 'polypeptide(L)'
;MLVKLSFAELMLTARPGDKNICRKIVRLTKGIENKKPVHAALLIYKARAMRGLGILYAARETLAGALRRRKALTEELIRTLRYERVLVYEELGKPKRARSELEKLCAEDPEYKDVAARLGL
;
A
#
# COMPACT_ATOMS: atom_id res chain seq x y z
N MET A 1 5.52 -13.59 13.45
CA MET A 1 5.30 -12.83 12.18
C MET A 1 3.87 -12.28 12.09
N LEU A 2 2.83 -13.04 12.50
CA LEU A 2 1.46 -12.52 12.66
C LEU A 2 1.35 -11.33 13.63
N VAL A 3 2.03 -11.38 14.79
CA VAL A 3 1.95 -10.30 15.80
C VAL A 3 2.34 -8.93 15.24
N LYS A 4 3.35 -8.87 14.35
CA LYS A 4 3.76 -7.61 13.72
C LYS A 4 2.71 -7.08 12.74
N LEU A 5 1.98 -7.98 12.08
CA LEU A 5 0.94 -7.62 11.13
C LEU A 5 -0.28 -7.06 11.87
N SER A 6 -0.84 -7.83 12.81
CA SER A 6 -1.98 -7.41 13.62
C SER A 6 -1.68 -6.11 14.39
N PHE A 7 -0.45 -5.94 14.88
CA PHE A 7 -0.03 -4.72 15.55
C PHE A 7 0.06 -3.52 14.60
N ALA A 8 0.65 -3.67 13.41
CA ALA A 8 0.72 -2.59 12.42
C ALA A 8 -0.67 -2.15 11.93
N GLU A 9 -1.57 -3.10 11.75
CA GLU A 9 -2.97 -2.87 11.40
C GLU A 9 -3.71 -2.08 12.48
N LEU A 10 -3.64 -2.54 13.72
CA LEU A 10 -4.31 -1.92 14.87
C LEU A 10 -3.78 -0.50 15.12
N MET A 11 -2.47 -0.29 14.98
CA MET A 11 -1.89 1.03 15.14
C MET A 11 -2.32 2.03 14.06
N LEU A 12 -2.43 1.61 12.80
CA LEU A 12 -2.82 2.50 11.70
C LEU A 12 -4.32 2.79 11.68
N THR A 13 -5.15 1.82 12.08
CA THR A 13 -6.60 2.03 12.21
C THR A 13 -6.96 2.93 13.38
N ALA A 14 -6.26 2.81 14.52
CA ALA A 14 -6.55 3.61 15.70
C ALA A 14 -6.18 5.10 15.56
N ARG A 15 -5.11 5.42 14.82
CA ARG A 15 -4.60 6.81 14.66
C ARG A 15 -3.92 7.00 13.29
N PRO A 16 -4.70 7.13 12.21
CA PRO A 16 -4.15 7.36 10.88
C PRO A 16 -3.40 8.69 10.83
N GLY A 17 -2.19 8.69 10.27
CA GLY A 17 -1.39 9.91 10.07
C GLY A 17 -0.62 10.43 11.29
N ASP A 18 -0.73 9.81 12.47
CA ASP A 18 0.12 10.14 13.61
C ASP A 18 1.59 9.82 13.26
N LYS A 19 2.41 10.88 13.12
CA LYS A 19 3.81 10.78 12.72
C LYS A 19 4.62 9.86 13.64
N ASN A 20 4.32 9.79 14.93
CA ASN A 20 5.02 8.91 15.86
C ASN A 20 4.71 7.44 15.57
N ILE A 21 3.45 7.14 15.27
CA ILE A 21 2.99 5.80 14.90
C ILE A 21 3.59 5.39 13.56
N CYS A 22 3.57 6.28 12.56
CA CYS A 22 4.17 6.01 11.27
C CYS A 22 5.67 5.69 11.40
N ARG A 23 6.43 6.47 12.19
CA ARG A 23 7.85 6.18 12.44
C ARG A 23 8.04 4.82 13.11
N LYS A 24 7.19 4.47 14.08
CA LYS A 24 7.26 3.16 14.78
C LYS A 24 7.04 2.00 13.81
N ILE A 25 6.07 2.11 12.90
CA ILE A 25 5.78 1.08 11.89
C ILE A 25 6.93 0.94 10.89
N VAL A 26 7.50 2.04 10.41
CA VAL A 26 8.67 2.00 9.52
C VAL A 26 9.86 1.31 10.20
N ARG A 27 10.10 1.57 11.50
CA ARG A 27 11.14 0.90 12.28
C ARG A 27 10.85 -0.59 12.46
N LEU A 28 9.62 -0.95 12.81
CA LEU A 28 9.18 -2.34 13.02
C LEU A 28 9.35 -3.21 11.77
N THR A 29 9.18 -2.58 10.60
CA THR A 29 9.22 -3.21 9.27
C THR A 29 10.56 -3.03 8.55
N LYS A 30 11.61 -2.58 9.25
CA LYS A 30 12.97 -2.52 8.72
C LYS A 30 13.48 -3.93 8.41
N GLY A 31 14.15 -4.10 7.26
CA GLY A 31 14.74 -5.38 6.83
C GLY A 31 13.75 -6.45 6.38
N ILE A 32 12.45 -6.15 6.29
CA ILE A 32 11.48 -7.10 5.74
C ILE A 32 11.68 -7.20 4.22
N GLU A 33 12.03 -8.40 3.77
CA GLU A 33 12.08 -8.77 2.37
C GLU A 33 10.78 -9.47 1.96
N ASN A 34 10.36 -9.26 0.71
CA ASN A 34 9.15 -9.85 0.17
C ASN A 34 9.31 -11.35 -0.16
N LYS A 35 9.42 -12.19 0.87
CA LYS A 35 9.60 -13.66 0.75
C LYS A 35 8.32 -14.48 0.88
N LYS A 36 7.26 -13.92 1.51
CA LYS A 36 6.03 -14.62 1.89
C LYS A 36 4.84 -13.64 1.80
N PRO A 37 3.59 -14.11 1.66
CA PRO A 37 2.42 -13.24 1.54
C PRO A 37 2.25 -12.28 2.73
N VAL A 38 2.53 -12.76 3.95
CA VAL A 38 2.55 -11.94 5.18
C VAL A 38 3.56 -10.77 5.10
N HIS A 39 4.64 -10.91 4.35
CA HIS A 39 5.59 -9.81 4.13
C HIS A 39 5.01 -8.74 3.22
N ALA A 40 4.22 -9.10 2.20
CA ALA A 40 3.56 -8.12 1.35
C ALA A 40 2.53 -7.28 2.13
N ALA A 41 1.77 -7.91 3.02
CA ALA A 41 0.86 -7.21 3.93
C ALA A 41 1.62 -6.23 4.85
N LEU A 42 2.77 -6.63 5.39
CA LEU A 42 3.64 -5.73 6.18
C LEU A 42 4.23 -4.59 5.34
N LEU A 43 4.54 -4.83 4.07
CA LEU A 43 5.03 -3.80 3.15
C LEU A 43 3.94 -2.79 2.77
N ILE A 44 2.66 -3.20 2.69
CA ILE A 44 1.52 -2.28 2.57
C ILE A 44 1.49 -1.32 3.77
N TYR A 45 1.54 -1.85 5.00
CA TYR A 45 1.53 -1.00 6.20
C TYR A 45 2.76 -0.09 6.29
N LYS A 46 3.94 -0.57 5.89
CA LYS A 46 5.15 0.25 5.78
C LYS A 46 4.96 1.40 4.79
N ALA A 47 4.38 1.13 3.62
CA ALA A 47 4.13 2.15 2.61
C ALA A 47 3.09 3.19 3.07
N ARG A 48 2.00 2.75 3.73
CA ARG A 48 1.02 3.65 4.38
C ARG A 48 1.69 4.57 5.40
N ALA A 49 2.55 4.01 6.24
CA ALA A 49 3.30 4.80 7.22
C ALA A 49 4.28 5.78 6.56
N MET A 50 4.99 5.37 5.51
CA MET A 50 5.85 6.28 4.74
C MET A 50 5.06 7.41 4.08
N ARG A 51 3.87 7.11 3.56
CA ARG A 51 2.94 8.10 2.99
C ARG A 51 2.48 9.11 4.03
N GLY A 52 2.05 8.65 5.21
CA GLY A 52 1.72 9.54 6.34
C GLY A 52 2.89 10.40 6.84
N LEU A 53 4.14 10.03 6.53
CA LEU A 53 5.34 10.83 6.81
C LEU A 53 5.75 11.74 5.64
N GLY A 54 5.05 11.73 4.52
CA GLY A 54 5.40 12.46 3.30
C GLY A 54 6.59 11.85 2.52
N ILE A 55 7.03 10.64 2.86
CA ILE A 55 8.18 9.97 2.23
C ILE A 55 7.68 9.16 1.02
N LEU A 56 7.08 9.86 0.06
CA LEU A 56 6.28 9.28 -1.01
C LEU A 56 7.08 8.41 -2.00
N TYR A 57 8.31 8.82 -2.32
CA TYR A 57 9.17 8.03 -3.21
C TYR A 57 9.54 6.67 -2.59
N ALA A 58 9.84 6.63 -1.29
CA ALA A 58 10.14 5.38 -0.59
C ALA A 58 8.88 4.48 -0.47
N ALA A 59 7.71 5.08 -0.23
CA ALA A 59 6.44 4.36 -0.24
C ALA A 59 6.20 3.69 -1.60
N ARG A 60 6.41 4.42 -2.71
CA ARG A 60 6.30 3.91 -4.07
C ARG A 60 7.23 2.72 -4.32
N GLU A 61 8.52 2.86 -4.00
CA GLU A 61 9.49 1.78 -4.21
C GLU A 61 9.15 0.53 -3.38
N THR A 62 8.68 0.73 -2.14
CA THR A 62 8.23 -0.36 -1.26
C THR A 62 7.08 -1.14 -1.89
N LEU A 63 6.06 -0.44 -2.42
CA LEU A 63 4.92 -1.07 -3.08
C LEU A 63 5.31 -1.74 -4.41
N ALA A 64 6.21 -1.14 -5.18
CA ALA A 64 6.72 -1.74 -6.41
C ALA A 64 7.48 -3.05 -6.14
N GLY A 65 8.34 -3.07 -5.11
CA GLY A 65 9.03 -4.27 -4.67
C GLY A 65 8.09 -5.37 -4.16
N ALA A 66 6.99 -4.99 -3.50
CA ALA A 66 5.94 -5.92 -3.07
C ALA A 66 5.23 -6.59 -4.27
N LEU A 67 4.92 -5.81 -5.32
CA LEU A 67 4.24 -6.33 -6.52
C LEU A 67 5.11 -7.23 -7.41
N ARG A 68 6.45 -7.14 -7.34
CA ARG A 68 7.36 -7.97 -8.16
C ARG A 68 7.20 -9.48 -7.91
N ARG A 69 6.69 -9.90 -6.75
CA ARG A 69 6.44 -11.31 -6.42
C ARG A 69 4.96 -11.68 -6.41
N ARG A 70 4.24 -11.30 -7.46
CA ARG A 70 2.79 -11.54 -7.63
C ARG A 70 2.35 -12.99 -7.44
N LYS A 71 3.13 -13.99 -7.92
CA LYS A 71 2.73 -15.41 -7.95
C LYS A 71 2.31 -16.02 -6.60
N ALA A 72 2.76 -15.45 -5.47
CA ALA A 72 2.42 -15.96 -4.14
C ALA A 72 1.35 -15.11 -3.44
N LEU A 73 0.89 -14.02 -4.03
CA LEU A 73 -0.05 -13.09 -3.41
C LEU A 73 -1.48 -13.46 -3.76
N THR A 74 -2.40 -13.28 -2.81
CA THR A 74 -3.83 -13.33 -3.10
C THR A 74 -4.23 -12.14 -3.96
N GLU A 75 -5.29 -12.28 -4.75
CA GLU A 75 -5.81 -11.17 -5.56
C GLU A 75 -6.17 -9.95 -4.71
N GLU A 76 -6.66 -10.16 -3.49
CA GLU A 76 -6.93 -9.06 -2.54
C GLU A 76 -5.68 -8.27 -2.16
N LEU A 77 -4.55 -8.94 -1.92
CA LEU A 77 -3.28 -8.27 -1.63
C LEU A 77 -2.75 -7.52 -2.85
N ILE A 78 -2.94 -8.09 -4.05
CA ILE A 78 -2.55 -7.45 -5.30
C ILE A 78 -3.37 -6.17 -5.52
N ARG A 79 -4.70 -6.25 -5.39
CA ARG A 79 -5.62 -5.10 -5.49
C ARG A 79 -5.28 -4.02 -4.45
N THR A 80 -5.03 -4.42 -3.20
CA THR A 80 -4.61 -3.49 -2.14
C THR A 80 -3.30 -2.79 -2.47
N LEU A 81 -2.29 -3.51 -2.98
CA LEU A 81 -1.00 -2.92 -3.39
C LEU A 81 -1.17 -1.91 -4.54
N ARG A 82 -2.02 -2.22 -5.53
CA ARG A 82 -2.33 -1.29 -6.62
C ARG A 82 -3.02 -0.04 -6.10
N TYR A 83 -4.01 -0.21 -5.24
CA TYR A 83 -4.75 0.90 -4.67
C TYR A 83 -3.86 1.84 -3.85
N GLU A 84 -2.98 1.31 -2.99
CA GLU A 84 -2.02 2.17 -2.28
C GLU A 84 -1.07 2.92 -3.23
N ARG A 85 -0.73 2.35 -4.40
CA ARG A 85 0.05 3.06 -5.42
C ARG A 85 -0.73 4.20 -6.06
N VAL A 86 -2.04 4.05 -6.26
CA VAL A 86 -2.90 5.15 -6.74
C VAL A 86 -2.73 6.35 -5.80
N LEU A 87 -2.94 6.13 -4.50
CA LEU A 87 -2.86 7.18 -3.50
C LEU A 87 -1.47 7.83 -3.42
N VAL A 88 -0.40 7.02 -3.49
CA VAL A 88 0.97 7.55 -3.54
C VAL A 88 1.22 8.36 -4.83
N TYR A 89 0.68 7.94 -5.97
CA TYR A 89 0.85 8.69 -7.22
C TYR A 89 0.06 10.00 -7.25
N GLU A 90 -1.13 10.03 -6.65
CA GLU A 90 -1.90 11.25 -6.46
C GLU A 90 -1.15 12.26 -5.60
N GLU A 91 -0.66 11.84 -4.42
CA GLU A 91 0.14 12.70 -3.53
C GLU A 91 1.48 13.14 -4.15
N LEU A 92 2.05 12.34 -5.08
CA LEU A 92 3.23 12.71 -5.85
C LEU A 92 2.95 13.67 -7.02
N GLY A 93 1.70 14.05 -7.27
CA GLY A 93 1.31 14.86 -8.43
C GLY A 93 1.49 14.13 -9.77
N LYS A 94 1.28 12.80 -9.79
CA LYS A 94 1.45 11.94 -10.98
C LYS A 94 0.10 11.33 -11.44
N PRO A 95 -0.86 12.15 -11.89
CA PRO A 95 -2.22 11.71 -12.20
C PRO A 95 -2.27 10.66 -13.32
N LYS A 96 -1.43 10.77 -14.35
CA LYS A 96 -1.34 9.76 -15.43
C LYS A 96 -0.98 8.36 -14.90
N ARG A 97 -0.11 8.29 -13.88
CA ARG A 97 0.28 7.01 -13.27
C ARG A 97 -0.78 6.49 -12.31
N ALA A 98 -1.43 7.38 -11.56
CA ALA A 98 -2.57 7.02 -10.71
C ALA A 98 -3.71 6.42 -11.56
N ARG A 99 -4.09 7.10 -12.64
CA ARG A 99 -5.12 6.65 -13.58
C ARG A 99 -4.80 5.28 -14.17
N SER A 100 -3.57 5.03 -14.61
CA SER A 100 -3.18 3.71 -15.13
C SER A 100 -3.29 2.57 -14.11
N GLU A 101 -3.08 2.84 -12.82
CA GLU A 101 -3.32 1.82 -11.78
C GLU A 101 -4.82 1.64 -11.52
N LEU A 102 -5.61 2.72 -11.53
CA LEU A 102 -7.07 2.67 -11.39
C LEU A 102 -7.72 1.88 -12.54
N GLU A 103 -7.34 2.13 -13.79
CA GLU A 103 -7.88 1.40 -14.96
C GLU A 103 -7.62 -0.10 -14.86
N LYS A 104 -6.40 -0.50 -14.44
CA LYS A 104 -6.07 -1.92 -14.20
C LYS A 104 -6.91 -2.51 -13.07
N LEU A 105 -7.10 -1.75 -12.01
CA LEU A 105 -7.88 -2.19 -10.85
C LEU A 105 -9.36 -2.32 -11.19
N CYS A 106 -9.91 -1.38 -11.98
CA CYS A 106 -11.30 -1.41 -12.45
C CYS A 106 -11.55 -2.56 -13.42
N ALA A 107 -10.60 -2.88 -14.29
CA ALA A 107 -10.70 -4.03 -15.18
C ALA A 107 -10.64 -5.38 -14.42
N GLU A 108 -9.95 -5.41 -13.28
CA GLU A 108 -9.88 -6.58 -12.40
C GLU A 108 -11.13 -6.67 -11.49
N ASP A 109 -11.60 -5.55 -10.94
CA ASP A 109 -12.71 -5.43 -9.99
C ASP A 109 -13.27 -3.99 -9.99
N PRO A 110 -14.38 -3.71 -10.72
CA PRO A 110 -14.99 -2.39 -10.78
C PRO A 110 -15.52 -1.87 -9.44
N GLU A 111 -15.91 -2.79 -8.54
CA GLU A 111 -16.49 -2.49 -7.22
C GLU A 111 -15.42 -2.30 -6.14
N TYR A 112 -14.13 -2.41 -6.51
CA TYR A 112 -13.05 -2.26 -5.54
C TYR A 112 -13.01 -0.82 -4.98
N LYS A 113 -13.53 -0.65 -3.77
CA LYS A 113 -13.56 0.63 -3.03
C LYS A 113 -14.23 1.75 -3.85
N ASP A 114 -13.49 2.81 -4.15
CA ASP A 114 -13.93 4.02 -4.86
C ASP A 114 -13.32 4.12 -6.27
N VAL A 115 -12.88 3.00 -6.85
CA VAL A 115 -12.16 2.98 -8.15
C VAL A 115 -13.02 3.51 -9.29
N ALA A 116 -14.27 3.06 -9.43
CA ALA A 116 -15.19 3.56 -10.46
C ALA A 116 -15.41 5.07 -10.32
N ALA A 117 -15.72 5.53 -9.10
CA ALA A 117 -15.89 6.94 -8.79
C ALA A 117 -14.64 7.78 -9.12
N ARG A 118 -13.42 7.28 -8.82
CA ARG A 118 -12.15 7.95 -9.16
C ARG A 118 -11.87 7.99 -10.66
N LEU A 119 -12.43 7.07 -11.43
CA LEU A 119 -12.36 7.06 -12.90
C LEU A 119 -13.47 7.90 -13.56
N GLY A 120 -14.50 8.28 -12.80
CA GLY A 120 -15.70 8.97 -13.32
C GLY A 120 -16.65 8.04 -14.05
N LEU A 121 -16.71 6.77 -13.63
CA LEU A 121 -17.61 5.72 -14.15
C LEU A 121 -18.79 5.50 -13.21
#